data_AF-A0A5S9NJA7-F1
#
_entry.id   AF-A0A5S9NJA7-F1
#
_cell.length_a   1.000
_cell.length_b   1.000
_cell.length_c   1.000
_cell.angle_alpha   90.00
_cell.angle_beta   90.00
_cell.angle_gamma   90.00
#
_symmetry.space_group_name_H-M   'P 1'
#
loop_
_entity.id
_entity.type
_entity.pdbx_description
1 polymer ?
#
loop_
_entity_poly.entity_id
_entity_poly.type
_entity_poly.pdbx_seq_one_letter_code
_entity_poly.pdbx_strand_id
1 'polypeptide(L)'
;MFKVKPYIVALVTCLVTPSLVAAEAPAENVTIVRPNYDTTFNQQVAVYEYLRGHRRDALLELAIDNSVLAQSTNENHRELVRMEQLQTALHSHLAGDMPVDLNNQLWLDVSELRRQNGDCEGALDALEELKELTMDMDHRERLQRVTCMLDQHSLSNGLLVAAENIALAAEGNSLWLAYIYNNIAVGAQYLEDYAAAQGYFTKALEYTDQSDEGRSLASHIRLSLAYSFYSAFRYDYAVNTFAELKVSTEWIDLALLGYGWAAYKNNNPGLALESWRQLVRLPFKSISVYEGFIAIPFALEKQNAFSEAYAAYVSAIEEYDEVIGQVDRINADLDGEMLLEHALEYARSKDSEEVDPLDPLLVYAFARASFQDAFDTIAKIDETRHHVEQMEYTLLVLEEARRVEQEQRGNIEAALTSHEKRVKARLEQARDGLVSISDAVLVEAISRLPSDNPLASDFASYQKLKSSLSNTQKARMKGVLVGELQEEGQLIAEDQQSLIQLSEAYHRMSTRYQKYLKLKGNIQHSVEVDSQIAQMRTQLEATKAQLSLTETQAVDLLMAKTKESLRQQREQLSVFQNQARIAAARLGEEFYQRGGRRLWD
;
A
#
# COMPACT_ATOMS: atom_id res chain seq x y z
N MET A 1 6.68 17.86 44.51
CA MET A 1 6.99 16.42 44.55
C MET A 1 6.36 15.65 43.39
N PHE A 2 5.26 16.12 42.78
CA PHE A 2 4.83 15.64 41.46
C PHE A 2 4.80 16.84 40.50
N LYS A 3 5.85 16.97 39.65
CA LYS A 3 5.73 17.71 38.39
C LYS A 3 4.83 16.88 37.46
N VAL A 4 4.16 17.49 36.48
CA VAL A 4 3.47 16.73 35.43
C VAL A 4 4.47 15.71 34.88
N LYS A 5 4.13 14.42 34.92
CA LYS A 5 5.08 13.38 34.54
C LYS A 5 5.27 13.41 33.03
N PRO A 6 6.50 13.17 32.54
CA PRO A 6 6.83 13.31 31.12
C PRO A 6 5.98 12.46 30.18
N TYR A 7 5.40 11.34 30.62
CA TYR A 7 4.49 10.55 29.77
C TYR A 7 3.14 11.23 29.54
N ILE A 8 2.57 11.92 30.54
CA ILE A 8 1.30 12.66 30.39
C ILE A 8 1.50 13.84 29.43
N VAL A 9 2.66 14.51 29.54
CA VAL A 9 3.04 15.54 28.57
C VAL A 9 3.17 14.92 27.18
N ALA A 10 3.97 13.86 27.01
CA ALA A 10 4.22 13.23 25.72
C ALA A 10 2.96 12.75 24.99
N LEU A 11 1.95 12.25 25.72
CA LEU A 11 0.70 11.76 25.13
C LEU A 11 -0.22 12.86 24.64
N VAL A 12 -0.17 14.02 25.31
CA VAL A 12 -1.02 15.18 25.03
C VAL A 12 -0.31 16.15 24.07
N THR A 13 1.00 15.98 23.86
CA THR A 13 1.84 16.81 22.99
C THR A 13 2.23 16.15 21.67
N CYS A 14 1.55 15.08 21.25
CA CYS A 14 1.73 14.57 19.89
C CYS A 14 1.03 15.50 18.89
N LEU A 15 1.72 15.82 17.80
CA LEU A 15 1.09 16.46 16.65
C LEU A 15 0.06 15.49 16.07
N VAL A 16 -1.13 16.00 15.77
CA VAL A 16 -2.23 15.18 15.25
C VAL A 16 -2.40 15.49 13.78
N THR A 17 -2.50 14.44 12.98
CA THR A 17 -2.96 14.50 11.60
C THR A 17 -4.23 13.67 11.48
N PRO A 18 -5.17 14.03 10.61
CA PRO A 18 -6.32 13.20 10.34
C PRO A 18 -5.88 11.83 9.79
N SER A 19 -6.58 10.79 10.22
CA SER A 19 -6.46 9.45 9.64
C SER A 19 -7.02 9.46 8.21
N LEU A 20 -6.33 8.82 7.26
CA LEU A 20 -6.73 8.69 5.86
C LEU A 20 -8.12 8.06 5.72
N VAL A 21 -9.17 8.88 5.75
CA VAL A 21 -10.49 8.53 5.23
C VAL A 21 -10.62 9.25 3.89
N ALA A 22 -10.55 8.49 2.81
CA ALA A 22 -10.66 9.03 1.46
C ALA A 22 -11.99 9.76 1.30
N ALA A 23 -11.96 11.06 1.02
CA ALA A 23 -13.12 11.76 0.51
C ALA A 23 -13.41 11.21 -0.90
N GLU A 24 -14.58 10.58 -1.08
CA GLU A 24 -15.06 10.14 -2.40
C GLU A 24 -15.15 11.35 -3.33
N ALA A 25 -14.32 11.38 -4.38
CA ALA A 25 -14.43 12.38 -5.43
C ALA A 25 -15.70 12.12 -6.27
N PRO A 26 -16.44 13.17 -6.67
CA PRO A 26 -17.58 12.99 -7.57
C PRO A 26 -17.08 12.51 -8.94
N ALA A 27 -17.57 11.34 -9.37
CA ALA A 27 -17.28 10.78 -10.67
C ALA A 27 -17.88 11.64 -11.80
N GLU A 28 -17.12 12.61 -12.31
CA GLU A 28 -17.40 13.23 -13.60
C GLU A 28 -16.78 12.42 -14.74
N ASN A 29 -17.50 12.35 -15.86
CA ASN A 29 -17.20 11.54 -17.03
C ASN A 29 -15.82 11.89 -17.64
N VAL A 30 -14.77 11.18 -17.22
CA VAL A 30 -13.47 11.19 -17.88
C VAL A 30 -13.55 10.39 -19.18
N THR A 31 -13.49 11.08 -20.31
CA THR A 31 -13.39 10.46 -21.64
C THR A 31 -12.07 9.70 -21.76
N ILE A 32 -12.15 8.37 -21.94
CA ILE A 32 -11.00 7.47 -22.13
C ILE A 32 -10.25 7.85 -23.41
N VAL A 33 -9.08 8.48 -23.26
CA VAL A 33 -8.12 8.73 -24.35
C VAL A 33 -7.36 7.43 -24.63
N ARG A 34 -7.00 7.18 -25.90
CA ARG A 34 -6.32 5.94 -26.31
C ARG A 34 -4.98 5.77 -25.60
N PRO A 35 -4.64 4.57 -25.11
CA PRO A 35 -3.43 4.31 -24.35
C PRO A 35 -2.17 4.53 -25.19
N ASN A 36 -1.17 5.13 -24.58
CA ASN A 36 0.20 5.21 -25.09
C ASN A 36 0.94 3.89 -24.76
N TYR A 37 1.59 3.27 -25.75
CA TYR A 37 2.07 1.87 -25.69
C TYR A 37 3.35 1.65 -24.83
N ASP A 38 3.83 2.66 -24.11
CA ASP A 38 5.07 2.61 -23.31
C ASP A 38 4.86 2.30 -21.81
N THR A 39 3.63 2.01 -21.37
CA THR A 39 3.31 1.67 -19.96
C THR A 39 3.06 0.17 -19.80
N THR A 40 3.50 -0.42 -18.68
CA THR A 40 3.22 -1.82 -18.37
C THR A 40 1.73 -2.03 -18.11
N PHE A 41 1.23 -3.26 -18.26
CA PHE A 41 -0.18 -3.59 -17.99
C PHE A 41 -0.58 -3.17 -16.56
N ASN A 42 0.27 -3.45 -15.58
CA ASN A 42 0.03 -3.11 -14.17
C ASN A 42 -0.01 -1.59 -13.95
N GLN A 43 0.81 -0.80 -14.63
CA GLN A 43 0.73 0.66 -14.59
C GLN A 43 -0.60 1.19 -15.14
N GLN A 44 -1.17 0.54 -16.16
CA GLN A 44 -2.47 0.92 -16.71
C GLN A 44 -3.62 0.58 -15.76
N VAL A 45 -3.57 -0.58 -15.09
CA VAL A 45 -4.56 -0.96 -14.07
C VAL A 45 -4.45 -0.04 -12.85
N ALA A 46 -3.23 0.28 -12.43
CA ALA A 46 -2.99 1.22 -11.34
C ALA A 46 -3.59 2.61 -11.61
N VAL A 47 -3.36 3.16 -12.80
CA VAL A 47 -3.97 4.42 -13.24
C VAL A 47 -5.50 4.32 -13.21
N TYR A 48 -6.07 3.20 -13.68
CA TYR A 48 -7.51 2.99 -13.69
C TYR A 48 -8.11 2.96 -12.29
N GLU A 49 -7.55 2.18 -11.36
CA GLU A 49 -8.05 2.10 -9.98
C GLU A 49 -7.90 3.42 -9.23
N TYR A 50 -6.82 4.16 -9.45
CA TYR A 50 -6.63 5.47 -8.83
C TYR A 50 -7.71 6.47 -9.26
N LEU A 51 -8.04 6.49 -10.57
CA LEU A 51 -9.09 7.36 -11.12
C LEU A 51 -10.49 7.01 -10.61
N ARG A 52 -10.69 5.79 -10.08
CA ARG A 52 -11.95 5.38 -9.43
C ARG A 52 -12.02 5.75 -7.95
N GLY A 53 -10.98 6.40 -7.42
CA GLY A 53 -10.85 6.68 -5.99
C GLY A 53 -10.27 5.50 -5.20
N HIS A 54 -9.94 4.38 -5.84
CA HIS A 54 -9.34 3.21 -5.20
C HIS A 54 -7.82 3.36 -5.13
N ARG A 55 -7.37 4.38 -4.37
CA ARG A 55 -5.94 4.70 -4.22
C ARG A 55 -5.10 3.50 -3.73
N ARG A 56 -5.67 2.70 -2.83
CA ARG A 56 -4.99 1.52 -2.26
C ARG A 56 -4.71 0.47 -3.34
N ASP A 57 -5.73 0.11 -4.11
CA ASP A 57 -5.64 -0.87 -5.20
C ASP A 57 -4.64 -0.41 -6.27
N ALA A 58 -4.64 0.89 -6.58
CA ALA A 58 -3.68 1.48 -7.52
C ALA A 58 -2.23 1.31 -7.09
N LEU A 59 -1.93 1.53 -5.80
CA LEU A 59 -0.58 1.37 -5.27
C LEU A 59 -0.17 -0.10 -5.20
N LEU A 60 -1.12 -1.00 -4.97
CA LEU A 60 -0.88 -2.44 -4.94
C LEU A 60 -0.53 -2.98 -6.33
N GLU A 61 -1.21 -2.52 -7.38
CA GLU A 61 -0.89 -2.88 -8.77
C GLU A 61 0.54 -2.46 -9.18
N LEU A 62 1.00 -1.29 -8.72
CA LEU A 62 2.39 -0.84 -8.96
C LEU A 62 3.43 -1.62 -8.13
N ALA A 63 3.04 -2.16 -6.98
CA ALA A 63 3.92 -2.98 -6.15
C ALA A 63 4.40 -4.25 -6.87
N ILE A 64 3.58 -4.76 -7.80
CA ILE A 64 3.81 -6.00 -8.55
C ILE A 64 4.87 -5.80 -9.64
N ASP A 65 5.02 -4.58 -10.17
CA ASP A 65 5.84 -4.29 -11.33
C ASP A 65 7.35 -4.08 -11.01
N ASN A 66 7.73 -3.98 -9.73
CA ASN A 66 9.05 -3.48 -9.34
C ASN A 66 9.92 -4.38 -8.45
N SER A 67 11.10 -4.71 -8.97
CA SER A 67 12.24 -5.32 -8.25
C SER A 67 13.02 -4.35 -7.35
N VAL A 68 12.75 -3.04 -7.45
CA VAL A 68 13.43 -1.98 -6.68
C VAL A 68 12.97 -1.92 -5.22
N LEU A 69 11.82 -2.51 -4.89
CA LEU A 69 11.22 -2.52 -3.55
C LEU A 69 11.91 -3.45 -2.54
N ALA A 70 12.89 -4.24 -2.98
CA ALA A 70 13.64 -5.16 -2.12
C ALA A 70 14.62 -4.48 -1.13
N GLN A 71 14.81 -3.14 -1.21
CA GLN A 71 15.89 -2.46 -0.47
C GLN A 71 15.45 -1.62 0.73
N SER A 72 14.17 -1.26 0.86
CA SER A 72 13.68 -0.52 2.03
C SER A 72 12.86 -1.43 2.94
N THR A 73 13.16 -1.42 4.24
CA THR A 73 12.33 -2.02 5.29
C THR A 73 11.24 -1.05 5.80
N ASN A 74 11.28 0.22 5.39
CA ASN A 74 10.29 1.22 5.75
C ASN A 74 9.15 1.24 4.72
N GLU A 75 7.93 0.87 5.15
CA GLU A 75 6.74 0.80 4.29
C GLU A 75 6.29 2.18 3.80
N ASN A 76 6.41 3.23 4.62
CA ASN A 76 6.11 4.61 4.19
C ASN A 76 6.99 5.00 3.00
N HIS A 77 8.25 4.53 2.97
CA HIS A 77 9.16 4.80 1.86
C HIS A 77 8.78 4.00 0.60
N ARG A 78 8.30 2.76 0.77
CA ARG A 78 7.78 1.97 -0.37
C ARG A 78 6.52 2.57 -0.96
N GLU A 79 5.61 3.03 -0.11
CA GLU A 79 4.38 3.70 -0.51
C GLU A 79 4.67 5.01 -1.25
N LEU A 80 5.64 5.80 -0.77
CA LEU A 80 6.14 6.98 -1.46
C LEU A 80 6.65 6.65 -2.86
N VAL A 81 7.53 5.65 -3.00
CA VAL A 81 8.07 5.25 -4.30
C VAL A 81 6.95 4.80 -5.26
N ARG A 82 5.94 4.09 -4.77
CA ARG A 82 4.77 3.69 -5.58
C ARG A 82 3.94 4.89 -5.99
N MET A 83 3.70 5.86 -5.10
CA MET A 83 2.99 7.10 -5.45
C MET A 83 3.74 7.93 -6.49
N GLU A 84 5.07 8.02 -6.43
CA GLU A 84 5.88 8.71 -7.44
C GLU A 84 5.86 7.99 -8.80
N GLN A 85 5.76 6.65 -8.79
CA GLN A 85 5.57 5.87 -10.00
C GLN A 85 4.18 6.06 -10.59
N LEU A 86 3.14 6.08 -9.74
CA LEU A 86 1.77 6.37 -10.13
C LEU A 86 1.67 7.76 -10.75
N GLN A 87 2.32 8.74 -10.15
CA GLN A 87 2.46 10.09 -10.68
C GLN A 87 3.02 10.08 -12.09
N THR A 88 4.15 9.40 -12.28
CA THR A 88 4.85 9.32 -13.57
C THR A 88 3.96 8.64 -14.61
N ALA A 89 3.30 7.54 -14.25
CA ALA A 89 2.38 6.80 -15.11
C ALA A 89 1.16 7.65 -15.51
N LEU A 90 0.54 8.35 -14.55
CA LEU A 90 -0.59 9.25 -14.82
C LEU A 90 -0.21 10.40 -15.76
N HIS A 91 0.96 11.02 -15.56
CA HIS A 91 1.47 12.08 -16.45
C HIS A 91 1.71 11.56 -17.87
N SER A 92 2.26 10.35 -18.01
CA SER A 92 2.49 9.72 -19.31
C SER A 92 1.18 9.31 -19.99
N HIS A 93 0.20 8.82 -19.23
CA HIS A 93 -1.07 8.31 -19.75
C HIS A 93 -2.03 9.43 -20.16
N LEU A 94 -2.06 10.53 -19.41
CA LEU A 94 -2.92 11.68 -19.68
C LEU A 94 -2.27 12.72 -20.61
N ALA A 95 -1.08 12.43 -21.15
CA ALA A 95 -0.37 13.26 -22.14
C ALA A 95 -0.22 14.75 -21.77
N GLY A 96 -0.18 15.06 -20.46
CA GLY A 96 -0.07 16.43 -19.94
C GLY A 96 -1.40 17.15 -19.63
N ASP A 97 -2.55 16.55 -19.92
CA ASP A 97 -3.89 17.14 -19.72
C ASP A 97 -4.56 16.62 -18.42
N MET A 98 -3.78 16.51 -17.33
CA MET A 98 -4.31 16.04 -16.04
C MET A 98 -5.19 17.12 -15.41
N PRO A 99 -6.43 16.80 -14.95
CA PRO A 99 -7.25 17.73 -14.20
C PRO A 99 -6.48 18.31 -13.01
N VAL A 100 -6.57 19.63 -12.81
CA VAL A 100 -5.78 20.35 -11.81
C VAL A 100 -6.04 19.80 -10.40
N ASP A 101 -7.30 19.52 -10.05
CA ASP A 101 -7.67 18.94 -8.76
C ASP A 101 -7.04 17.57 -8.52
N LEU A 102 -7.00 16.71 -9.55
CA LEU A 102 -6.38 15.38 -9.45
C LEU A 102 -4.86 15.48 -9.26
N ASN A 103 -4.22 16.39 -10.00
CA ASN A 103 -2.79 16.66 -9.87
C ASN A 103 -2.45 17.21 -8.48
N ASN A 104 -3.26 18.13 -7.97
CA ASN A 104 -3.08 18.70 -6.63
C ASN A 104 -3.24 17.66 -5.53
N GLN A 105 -4.28 16.82 -5.63
CA GLN A 105 -4.50 15.72 -4.69
C GLN A 105 -3.29 14.78 -4.62
N LEU A 106 -2.74 14.45 -5.78
CA LEU A 106 -1.59 13.56 -5.89
C LEU A 106 -0.33 14.19 -5.27
N TRP A 107 -0.07 15.49 -5.51
CA TRP A 107 1.04 16.21 -4.87
C TRP A 107 0.88 16.35 -3.36
N LEU A 108 -0.35 16.57 -2.87
CA LEU A 108 -0.65 16.56 -1.43
C LEU A 108 -0.36 15.18 -0.81
N ASP A 109 -0.72 14.11 -1.51
CA ASP A 109 -0.50 12.74 -1.06
C ASP A 109 1.00 12.37 -1.06
N VAL A 110 1.76 12.80 -2.08
CA VAL A 110 3.23 12.66 -2.12
C VAL A 110 3.88 13.45 -0.99
N SER A 111 3.46 14.69 -0.76
CA SER A 111 3.97 15.53 0.32
C SER A 111 3.76 14.88 1.69
N GLU A 112 2.56 14.37 1.94
CA GLU A 112 2.22 13.69 3.19
C GLU A 112 3.09 12.45 3.42
N LEU A 113 3.28 11.61 2.40
CA LEU A 113 4.14 10.42 2.51
C LEU A 113 5.61 10.77 2.72
N ARG A 114 6.11 11.84 2.09
CA ARG A 114 7.48 12.34 2.34
C ARG A 114 7.64 12.79 3.78
N ARG A 115 6.68 13.54 4.32
CA ARG A 115 6.68 13.95 5.73
C ARG A 115 6.64 12.77 6.68
N GLN A 116 5.78 11.77 6.44
CA GLN A 116 5.70 10.55 7.25
C GLN A 116 6.99 9.72 7.21
N ASN A 117 7.82 9.89 6.17
CA ASN A 117 9.18 9.32 6.08
C ASN A 117 10.26 10.16 6.79
N GLY A 118 9.88 11.31 7.37
CA GLY A 118 10.82 12.28 7.95
C GLY A 118 11.48 13.21 6.93
N ASP A 119 11.11 13.13 5.65
CA ASP A 119 11.60 14.01 4.58
C ASP A 119 10.72 15.27 4.45
N CYS A 120 10.84 16.17 5.43
CA CYS A 120 10.09 17.42 5.42
C CYS A 120 10.50 18.36 4.29
N GLU A 121 11.75 18.32 3.82
CA GLU A 121 12.24 19.16 2.72
C GLU A 121 11.56 18.74 1.41
N GLY A 122 11.64 17.46 1.05
CA GLY A 122 10.94 16.95 -0.13
C GLY A 122 9.42 17.06 -0.02
N ALA A 123 8.86 16.98 1.19
CA ALA A 123 7.44 17.23 1.41
C ALA A 123 7.06 18.66 1.04
N LEU A 124 7.87 19.67 1.40
CA LEU A 124 7.62 21.07 1.07
C LEU A 124 7.81 21.35 -0.42
N ASP A 125 8.83 20.74 -1.06
CA ASP A 125 9.06 20.84 -2.51
C ASP A 125 7.83 20.33 -3.30
N ALA A 126 7.24 19.21 -2.87
CA ALA A 126 6.03 18.67 -3.48
C ALA A 126 4.83 19.63 -3.40
N LEU A 127 4.75 20.46 -2.35
CA LEU A 127 3.68 21.46 -2.22
C LEU A 127 3.87 22.66 -3.15
N GLU A 128 5.09 22.91 -3.67
CA GLU A 128 5.33 24.00 -4.62
C GLU A 128 4.72 23.74 -6.01
N GLU A 129 4.39 22.47 -6.31
CA GLU A 129 3.79 22.05 -7.58
C GLU A 129 2.27 22.24 -7.64
N LEU A 130 1.65 22.61 -6.52
CA LEU A 130 0.20 22.83 -6.40
C LEU A 130 -0.25 24.09 -7.13
N LYS A 131 -1.39 24.01 -7.83
CA LYS A 131 -1.95 25.11 -8.66
C LYS A 131 -3.45 25.23 -8.47
N GLU A 132 -3.99 26.45 -8.39
CA GLU A 132 -5.44 26.70 -8.34
C GLU A 132 -6.18 25.85 -7.28
N LEU A 133 -5.75 25.95 -6.03
CA LEU A 133 -6.27 25.13 -4.94
C LEU A 133 -7.73 25.45 -4.60
N THR A 134 -8.52 24.40 -4.36
CA THR A 134 -9.78 24.53 -3.61
C THR A 134 -9.49 24.91 -2.16
N MET A 135 -10.48 25.46 -1.45
CA MET A 135 -10.33 25.84 -0.03
C MET A 135 -9.87 24.66 0.84
N ASP A 136 -10.44 23.47 0.62
CA ASP A 136 -10.08 22.28 1.40
C ASP A 136 -8.62 21.86 1.15
N MET A 137 -8.19 21.86 -0.12
CA MET A 137 -6.80 21.55 -0.49
C MET A 137 -5.81 22.61 0.02
N ASP A 138 -6.16 23.89 -0.04
CA ASP A 138 -5.34 24.98 0.54
C ASP A 138 -5.17 24.78 2.06
N HIS A 139 -6.23 24.40 2.77
CA HIS A 139 -6.10 24.16 4.21
C HIS A 139 -5.29 22.89 4.52
N ARG A 140 -5.40 21.84 3.70
CA ARG A 140 -4.59 20.62 3.82
C ARG A 140 -3.11 20.89 3.52
N GLU A 141 -2.81 21.68 2.49
CA GLU A 141 -1.46 22.17 2.14
C GLU A 141 -0.83 22.89 3.34
N ARG A 142 -1.56 23.82 3.94
CA ARG A 142 -1.12 24.60 5.10
C ARG A 142 -0.86 23.72 6.31
N LEU A 143 -1.69 22.71 6.54
CA LEU A 143 -1.47 21.74 7.61
C LEU A 143 -0.15 21.00 7.42
N GLN A 144 0.15 20.54 6.20
CA GLN A 144 1.42 19.86 5.92
C GLN A 144 2.61 20.79 6.16
N ARG A 145 2.56 22.05 5.68
CA ARG A 145 3.62 23.04 5.94
C ARG A 145 3.84 23.27 7.42
N VAL A 146 2.77 23.55 8.17
CA VAL A 146 2.85 23.81 9.61
C VAL A 146 3.39 22.59 10.34
N THR A 147 2.93 21.39 9.99
CA THR A 147 3.39 20.16 10.64
C THR A 147 4.88 19.93 10.38
N CYS A 148 5.35 20.07 9.13
CA CYS A 148 6.78 20.01 8.80
C CYS A 148 7.62 21.04 9.57
N MET A 149 7.11 22.24 9.80
CA MET A 149 7.81 23.27 10.58
C MET A 149 7.92 22.91 12.06
N LEU A 150 6.87 22.30 12.63
CA LEU A 150 6.80 21.93 14.05
C LEU A 150 7.51 20.61 14.37
N ASP A 151 7.64 19.72 13.39
CA ASP A 151 8.42 18.47 13.48
C ASP A 151 9.95 18.72 13.55
N GLN A 152 10.41 19.95 13.28
CA GLN A 152 11.84 20.28 13.33
C GLN A 152 12.37 20.29 14.77
N HIS A 153 13.60 19.77 14.95
CA HIS A 153 14.23 19.62 16.27
C HIS A 153 14.56 20.96 16.97
N SER A 154 14.36 22.10 16.31
CA SER A 154 14.65 23.44 16.81
C SER A 154 13.39 24.30 16.96
N LEU A 155 12.37 23.79 17.66
CA LEU A 155 11.15 24.54 17.93
C LEU A 155 11.44 25.86 18.65
N SER A 156 10.80 26.95 18.22
CA SER A 156 10.97 28.28 18.81
C SER A 156 9.70 29.12 18.66
N ASN A 157 9.55 30.15 19.49
CA ASN A 157 8.42 31.09 19.37
C ASN A 157 8.34 31.76 17.99
N GLY A 158 9.48 31.97 17.32
CA GLY A 158 9.51 32.50 15.96
C GLY A 158 8.87 31.55 14.94
N LEU A 159 9.08 30.24 15.09
CA LEU A 159 8.42 29.22 14.26
C LEU A 159 6.92 29.15 14.53
N LEU A 160 6.49 29.28 15.80
CA LEU A 160 5.06 29.31 16.13
C LEU A 160 4.35 30.51 15.49
N VAL A 161 4.96 31.69 15.53
CA VAL A 161 4.41 32.89 14.87
C VAL A 161 4.36 32.70 13.35
N ALA A 162 5.39 32.08 12.75
CA ALA A 162 5.39 31.79 11.32
C ALA A 162 4.28 30.78 10.95
N ALA A 163 4.10 29.73 11.75
CA ALA A 163 3.02 28.76 11.57
C ALA A 163 1.63 29.39 11.74
N GLU A 164 1.46 30.28 12.72
CA GLU A 164 0.22 31.04 12.89
C GLU A 164 -0.07 31.93 11.68
N ASN A 165 0.94 32.60 11.11
CA ASN A 165 0.76 33.42 9.91
C ASN A 165 0.28 32.59 8.71
N ILE A 166 0.75 31.35 8.57
CA ILE A 166 0.25 30.42 7.55
C ILE A 166 -1.22 30.10 7.80
N ALA A 167 -1.61 29.83 9.05
CA ALA A 167 -3.00 29.56 9.42
C ALA A 167 -3.92 30.78 9.22
N LEU A 168 -3.46 31.98 9.56
CA LEU A 168 -4.22 33.23 9.45
C LEU A 168 -4.47 33.67 8.00
N ALA A 169 -3.62 33.24 7.06
CA ALA A 169 -3.78 33.54 5.64
C ALA A 169 -4.75 32.58 4.92
N ALA A 170 -5.30 31.59 5.63
CA ALA A 170 -6.34 30.70 5.13
C ALA A 170 -7.70 31.42 5.09
N GLU A 171 -8.51 31.18 4.06
CA GLU A 171 -9.85 31.76 3.92
C GLU A 171 -10.94 30.74 4.28
N GLY A 172 -11.95 31.17 5.05
CA GLY A 172 -13.06 30.29 5.43
C GLY A 172 -12.75 29.37 6.61
N ASN A 173 -13.61 28.38 6.84
CA ASN A 173 -13.54 27.48 8.00
C ASN A 173 -13.51 26.03 7.52
N SER A 174 -12.60 25.22 8.05
CA SER A 174 -12.61 23.77 7.88
C SER A 174 -11.97 23.07 9.09
N LEU A 175 -12.19 21.75 9.19
CA LEU A 175 -11.61 20.93 10.26
C LEU A 175 -10.07 20.93 10.22
N TRP A 176 -9.46 21.10 9.04
CA TRP A 176 -8.01 21.25 8.87
C TRP A 176 -7.43 22.42 9.69
N LEU A 177 -8.16 23.53 9.83
CA LEU A 177 -7.74 24.65 10.68
C LEU A 177 -7.75 24.28 12.17
N ALA A 178 -8.66 23.39 12.60
CA ALA A 178 -8.64 22.85 13.95
C ALA A 178 -7.35 22.04 14.20
N TYR A 179 -6.94 21.19 13.24
CA TYR A 179 -5.67 20.47 13.31
C TYR A 179 -4.46 21.41 13.34
N ILE A 180 -4.43 22.43 12.47
CA ILE A 180 -3.34 23.41 12.44
C ILE A 180 -3.19 24.11 13.79
N TYR A 181 -4.27 24.67 14.33
CA TYR A 181 -4.21 25.38 15.60
C TYR A 181 -3.93 24.45 16.78
N ASN A 182 -4.43 23.21 16.76
CA ASN A 182 -4.06 22.20 17.74
C ASN A 182 -2.54 21.93 17.71
N ASN A 183 -1.96 21.76 16.53
CA ASN A 183 -0.54 21.48 16.36
C ASN A 183 0.34 22.66 16.83
N ILE A 184 -0.05 23.90 16.50
CA ILE A 184 0.61 25.11 17.01
C ILE A 184 0.50 25.18 18.54
N ALA A 185 -0.67 24.87 19.11
CA ALA A 185 -0.89 24.87 20.55
C ALA A 185 -0.01 23.83 21.28
N VAL A 186 0.12 22.63 20.71
CA VAL A 186 1.03 21.58 21.17
C VAL A 186 2.47 22.08 21.15
N GLY A 187 2.90 22.75 20.07
CA GLY A 187 4.23 23.36 19.99
C GLY A 187 4.45 24.44 21.06
N ALA A 188 3.48 25.33 21.28
CA ALA A 188 3.53 26.33 22.34
C ALA A 188 3.62 25.70 23.73
N GLN A 189 2.89 24.61 23.97
CA GLN A 189 2.93 23.87 25.22
C GLN A 189 4.29 23.21 25.45
N TYR A 190 4.93 22.69 24.40
CA TYR A 190 6.28 22.13 24.48
C TYR A 190 7.33 23.19 24.87
N LEU A 191 7.15 24.42 24.42
CA LEU A 191 7.98 25.57 24.83
C LEU A 191 7.63 26.13 26.21
N GLU A 192 6.70 25.50 26.93
CA GLU A 192 6.14 25.96 28.20
C GLU A 192 5.48 27.35 28.12
N ASP A 193 5.14 27.83 26.92
CA ASP A 193 4.31 29.03 26.72
C ASP A 193 2.83 28.66 26.81
N TYR A 194 2.40 28.35 28.03
CA TYR A 194 1.04 27.88 28.30
C TYR A 194 -0.03 28.93 27.96
N ALA A 195 0.31 30.22 28.00
CA ALA A 195 -0.64 31.28 27.66
C ALA A 195 -0.96 31.25 26.15
N ALA A 196 0.07 31.15 25.30
CA ALA A 196 -0.11 30.99 23.87
C ALA A 196 -0.81 29.65 23.54
N ALA A 197 -0.39 28.55 24.17
CA ALA A 197 -1.00 27.24 23.99
C ALA A 197 -2.51 27.25 24.28
N GLN A 198 -2.93 27.83 25.40
CA GLN A 198 -4.35 27.97 25.77
C GLN A 198 -5.14 28.78 24.73
N GLY A 199 -4.54 29.85 24.20
CA GLY A 199 -5.13 30.66 23.14
C GLY A 199 -5.34 29.86 21.85
N TYR A 200 -4.32 29.13 21.41
CA TYR A 200 -4.39 28.31 20.20
C TYR A 200 -5.33 27.12 20.34
N PHE A 201 -5.37 26.42 21.48
CA PHE A 201 -6.35 25.35 21.71
C PHE A 201 -7.79 25.89 21.70
N THR A 202 -8.03 27.05 22.31
CA THR A 202 -9.36 27.69 22.29
C THR A 202 -9.76 28.00 20.86
N LYS A 203 -8.84 28.56 20.07
CA LYS A 203 -9.06 28.84 18.65
C LYS A 203 -9.29 27.57 17.83
N ALA A 204 -8.56 26.48 18.10
CA ALA A 204 -8.75 25.19 17.43
C ALA A 204 -10.17 24.66 17.62
N LEU A 205 -10.75 24.80 18.81
CA LEU A 205 -12.13 24.38 19.10
C LEU A 205 -13.18 25.11 18.26
N GLU A 206 -12.92 26.35 17.85
CA GLU A 206 -13.84 27.15 17.00
C GLU A 206 -14.00 26.55 15.59
N TYR A 207 -13.01 25.78 15.13
CA TYR A 207 -13.00 25.14 13.81
C TYR A 207 -13.45 23.67 13.83
N THR A 208 -13.72 23.11 15.02
CA THR A 208 -14.27 21.74 15.12
C THR A 208 -15.75 21.72 14.73
N ASP A 209 -16.19 20.65 14.08
CA ASP A 209 -17.59 20.47 13.67
C ASP A 209 -18.29 19.32 14.44
N GLN A 210 -19.47 18.91 13.97
CA GLN A 210 -20.27 17.84 14.60
C GLN A 210 -20.07 16.46 13.96
N SER A 211 -19.13 16.33 13.02
CA SER A 211 -18.74 15.02 12.50
C SER A 211 -18.13 14.16 13.61
N ASP A 212 -18.03 12.85 13.41
CA ASP A 212 -17.39 11.96 14.38
C ASP A 212 -15.93 12.35 14.61
N GLU A 213 -15.22 12.67 13.52
CA GLU A 213 -13.85 13.17 13.56
C GLU A 213 -13.74 14.51 14.31
N GLY A 214 -14.59 15.48 13.98
CA GLY A 214 -14.63 16.79 14.64
C GLY A 214 -14.91 16.68 16.14
N ARG A 215 -15.82 15.79 16.56
CA ARG A 215 -16.12 15.53 17.98
C ARG A 215 -14.98 14.83 18.70
N SER A 216 -14.29 13.90 18.04
CA SER A 216 -13.10 13.24 18.58
C SER A 216 -11.97 14.25 18.78
N LEU A 217 -11.65 15.03 17.74
CA LEU A 217 -10.64 16.09 17.78
C LEU A 217 -10.97 17.14 18.85
N ALA A 218 -12.22 17.58 18.96
CA ALA A 218 -12.62 18.53 20.00
C ALA A 218 -12.44 17.97 21.42
N SER A 219 -12.64 16.66 21.60
CA SER A 219 -12.42 16.00 22.89
C SER A 219 -10.93 15.94 23.23
N HIS A 220 -10.09 15.61 22.26
CA HIS A 220 -8.63 15.66 22.38
C HIS A 220 -8.13 17.08 22.72
N ILE A 221 -8.54 18.09 21.95
CA ILE A 221 -8.15 19.49 22.18
C ILE A 221 -8.55 19.96 23.59
N ARG A 222 -9.76 19.63 24.07
CA ARG A 222 -10.19 19.99 25.43
C ARG A 222 -9.34 19.34 26.51
N LEU A 223 -8.97 18.07 26.33
CA LEU A 223 -8.08 17.37 27.25
C LEU A 223 -6.72 18.09 27.30
N SER A 224 -6.16 18.42 26.14
CA SER A 224 -4.89 19.14 26.03
C SER A 224 -4.94 20.52 26.67
N LEU A 225 -6.04 21.26 26.43
CA LEU A 225 -6.29 22.55 27.07
C LEU A 225 -6.36 22.43 28.60
N ALA A 226 -7.04 21.42 29.13
CA ALA A 226 -7.13 21.19 30.58
C ALA A 226 -5.76 20.93 31.20
N TYR A 227 -4.92 20.12 30.56
CA TYR A 227 -3.54 19.90 30.98
C TYR A 227 -2.66 21.14 30.82
N SER A 228 -2.91 21.98 29.82
CA SER A 228 -2.25 23.27 29.65
C SER A 228 -2.55 24.20 30.83
N PHE A 229 -3.81 24.31 31.25
CA PHE A 229 -4.20 25.05 32.46
C PHE A 229 -3.58 24.48 33.72
N TYR A 230 -3.56 23.15 33.87
CA TYR A 230 -2.94 22.49 35.01
C TYR A 230 -1.44 22.81 35.11
N SER A 231 -0.73 22.77 33.98
CA SER A 231 0.71 23.03 33.89
C SER A 231 1.05 24.50 34.14
N ALA A 232 0.13 25.41 33.78
CA ALA A 232 0.19 26.83 34.12
C ALA A 232 -0.19 27.16 35.57
N PHE A 233 -0.40 26.16 36.43
CA PHE A 233 -0.87 26.33 37.81
C PHE A 233 -2.26 27.00 37.95
N ARG A 234 -3.06 27.02 36.88
CA ARG A 234 -4.43 27.57 36.83
C ARG A 234 -5.45 26.46 37.09
N TYR A 235 -5.42 25.93 38.31
CA TYR A 235 -6.14 24.70 38.65
C TYR A 235 -7.66 24.84 38.63
N ASP A 236 -8.20 26.03 38.90
CA ASP A 236 -9.62 26.35 38.76
C ASP A 236 -10.10 26.22 37.31
N TYR A 237 -9.34 26.78 36.36
CA TYR A 237 -9.60 26.61 34.93
C TYR A 237 -9.46 25.15 34.50
N ALA A 238 -8.41 24.47 34.94
CA ALA A 238 -8.21 23.05 34.63
C ALA A 238 -9.39 22.19 35.12
N VAL A 239 -9.85 22.38 36.35
CA VAL A 239 -11.02 21.68 36.92
C VAL A 239 -12.26 21.90 36.05
N ASN A 240 -12.53 23.15 35.65
CA ASN A 240 -13.68 23.44 34.81
C ASN A 240 -13.58 22.79 33.43
N THR A 241 -12.41 22.87 32.78
CA THR A 241 -12.20 22.26 31.45
C THR A 241 -12.28 20.74 31.49
N PHE A 242 -11.73 20.08 32.52
CA PHE A 242 -11.89 18.63 32.70
C PHE A 242 -13.36 18.23 32.91
N ALA A 243 -14.14 19.04 33.63
CA ALA A 243 -15.56 18.76 33.88
C ALA A 243 -16.44 18.86 32.61
N GLU A 244 -15.97 19.55 31.57
CA GLU A 244 -16.65 19.66 30.27
C GLU A 244 -16.39 18.45 29.35
N LEU A 245 -15.42 17.59 29.68
CA LEU A 245 -15.15 16.37 28.91
C LEU A 245 -16.31 15.38 29.06
N LYS A 246 -16.76 14.82 27.94
CA LYS A 246 -17.82 13.81 27.94
C LYS A 246 -17.28 12.48 28.47
N VAL A 247 -18.10 11.76 29.25
CA VAL A 247 -17.74 10.53 29.96
C VAL A 247 -17.55 9.31 29.04
N SER A 248 -17.84 9.41 27.74
CA SER A 248 -17.66 8.33 26.76
C SER A 248 -16.43 8.50 25.86
N THR A 249 -15.43 9.27 26.28
CA THR A 249 -14.25 9.56 25.45
C THR A 249 -13.16 8.51 25.61
N GLU A 250 -12.42 8.27 24.53
CA GLU A 250 -11.22 7.41 24.46
C GLU A 250 -10.18 7.72 25.56
N TRP A 251 -10.17 8.96 26.05
CA TRP A 251 -9.20 9.49 27.00
C TRP A 251 -9.74 9.64 28.43
N ILE A 252 -10.81 8.91 28.78
CA ILE A 252 -11.49 9.04 30.08
C ILE A 252 -10.55 8.80 31.27
N ASP A 253 -9.59 7.89 31.15
CA ASP A 253 -8.65 7.57 32.22
C ASP A 253 -7.71 8.75 32.52
N LEU A 254 -7.14 9.38 31.48
CA LEU A 254 -6.34 10.59 31.59
C LEU A 254 -7.19 11.75 32.10
N ALA A 255 -8.41 11.90 31.59
CA ALA A 255 -9.33 12.94 32.03
C ALA A 255 -9.63 12.83 33.53
N LEU A 256 -10.00 11.65 34.05
CA LEU A 256 -10.29 11.44 35.46
C LEU A 256 -9.04 11.59 36.35
N LEU A 257 -7.88 11.14 35.88
CA LEU A 257 -6.62 11.33 36.60
C LEU A 257 -6.28 12.81 36.72
N GLY A 258 -6.28 13.52 35.59
CA GLY A 258 -6.00 14.95 35.48
C GLY A 258 -6.99 15.79 36.27
N TYR A 259 -8.28 15.46 36.17
CA TYR A 259 -9.34 16.12 36.94
C TYR A 259 -9.11 16.00 38.44
N GLY A 260 -8.78 14.79 38.92
CA GLY A 260 -8.50 14.58 40.33
C GLY A 260 -7.26 15.34 40.81
N TRP A 261 -6.19 15.39 40.00
CA TRP A 261 -5.01 16.20 40.33
C TRP A 261 -5.32 17.70 40.34
N ALA A 262 -6.03 18.20 39.35
CA ALA A 262 -6.45 19.60 39.29
C ALA A 262 -7.32 19.96 40.50
N ALA A 263 -8.30 19.12 40.84
CA ALA A 263 -9.17 19.31 42.01
C ALA A 263 -8.39 19.31 43.32
N TYR A 264 -7.46 18.36 43.51
CA TYR A 264 -6.62 18.29 44.70
C TYR A 264 -5.76 19.55 44.85
N LYS A 265 -5.16 20.02 43.75
CA LYS A 265 -4.37 21.26 43.72
C LYS A 265 -5.20 22.52 43.92
N ASN A 266 -6.46 22.49 43.50
CA ASN A 266 -7.45 23.53 43.76
C ASN A 266 -8.09 23.42 45.17
N ASN A 267 -7.43 22.74 46.11
CA ASN A 267 -7.88 22.56 47.48
C ASN A 267 -9.27 21.93 47.62
N ASN A 268 -9.66 21.08 46.66
CA ASN A 268 -10.89 20.29 46.70
C ASN A 268 -10.56 18.78 46.72
N PRO A 269 -10.04 18.27 47.85
CA PRO A 269 -9.59 16.88 47.92
C PRO A 269 -10.76 15.88 47.93
N GLY A 270 -11.98 16.31 48.24
CA GLY A 270 -13.18 15.46 48.12
C GLY A 270 -13.51 15.14 46.67
N LEU A 271 -13.50 16.16 45.80
CA LEU A 271 -13.67 15.98 44.37
C LEU A 271 -12.53 15.15 43.76
N ALA A 272 -11.29 15.36 44.22
CA ALA A 272 -10.16 14.54 43.80
C ALA A 272 -10.33 13.06 44.11
N LEU A 273 -10.74 12.74 45.34
CA LEU A 273 -11.00 11.36 45.76
C LEU A 273 -12.13 10.72 44.95
N GLU A 274 -13.20 11.45 44.65
CA GLU A 274 -14.29 10.94 43.83
C GLU A 274 -13.82 10.62 42.41
N SER A 275 -13.08 11.54 41.79
CA SER A 275 -12.51 11.34 40.44
C SER A 275 -11.61 10.10 40.38
N TRP A 276 -10.68 9.95 41.32
CA TRP A 276 -9.78 8.79 41.34
C TRP A 276 -10.48 7.48 41.72
N ARG A 277 -11.55 7.52 42.53
CA ARG A 277 -12.37 6.33 42.80
C ARG A 277 -13.12 5.86 41.57
N GLN A 278 -13.59 6.78 40.72
CA GLN A 278 -14.17 6.43 39.43
C GLN A 278 -13.10 5.86 38.50
N LEU A 279 -11.92 6.49 38.45
CA LEU A 279 -10.78 6.04 37.66
C LEU A 279 -10.36 4.60 37.95
N VAL A 280 -10.18 4.22 39.22
CA VAL A 280 -9.76 2.85 39.58
C VAL A 280 -10.83 1.78 39.30
N ARG A 281 -12.08 2.19 39.05
CA ARG A 281 -13.22 1.32 38.71
C ARG A 281 -13.47 1.18 37.22
N LEU A 282 -12.69 1.86 36.36
CA LEU A 282 -12.79 1.67 34.92
C LEU A 282 -12.57 0.19 34.56
N PRO A 283 -13.28 -0.32 33.53
CA PRO A 283 -13.21 -1.73 33.15
C PRO A 283 -11.85 -2.12 32.56
N PHE A 284 -11.10 -1.16 32.01
CA PHE A 284 -9.75 -1.34 31.47
C PHE A 284 -8.68 -0.80 32.43
N LYS A 285 -7.44 -1.27 32.29
CA LYS A 285 -6.34 -0.99 33.21
C LYS A 285 -5.18 -0.28 32.52
N SER A 286 -5.20 1.05 32.53
CA SER A 286 -4.10 1.87 32.03
C SER A 286 -3.13 2.29 33.15
N ILE A 287 -2.00 2.88 32.78
CA ILE A 287 -1.10 3.45 33.80
C ILE A 287 -1.77 4.57 34.62
N SER A 288 -2.72 5.30 34.01
CA SER A 288 -3.49 6.33 34.71
C SER A 288 -4.32 5.72 35.83
N VAL A 289 -4.96 4.59 35.56
CA VAL A 289 -5.71 3.79 36.54
C VAL A 289 -4.79 3.38 37.69
N TYR A 290 -3.60 2.87 37.38
CA TYR A 290 -2.63 2.47 38.40
C TYR A 290 -2.07 3.63 39.21
N GLU A 291 -1.94 4.82 38.63
CA GLU A 291 -1.61 6.02 39.41
C GLU A 291 -2.75 6.43 40.36
N GLY A 292 -4.01 6.20 39.96
CA GLY A 292 -5.18 6.41 40.82
C GLY A 292 -5.09 5.65 42.15
N PHE A 293 -4.60 4.41 42.13
CA PHE A 293 -4.44 3.57 43.33
C PHE A 293 -3.51 4.17 44.39
N ILE A 294 -2.47 4.90 43.99
CA ILE A 294 -1.59 5.61 44.94
C ILE A 294 -2.07 7.03 45.25
N ALA A 295 -2.80 7.66 44.32
CA ALA A 295 -3.35 9.00 44.53
C ALA A 295 -4.44 9.03 45.62
N ILE A 296 -5.29 8.00 45.69
CA ILE A 296 -6.35 7.86 46.71
C ILE A 296 -5.77 7.89 48.15
N PRO A 297 -4.88 6.95 48.56
CA PRO A 297 -4.32 6.95 49.90
C PRO A 297 -3.52 8.22 50.20
N PHE A 298 -2.85 8.79 49.19
CA PHE A 298 -2.18 10.07 49.33
C PHE A 298 -3.14 11.21 49.70
N ALA A 299 -4.29 11.33 49.07
CA ALA A 299 -5.28 12.34 49.45
C ALA A 299 -5.91 12.08 50.81
N LEU A 300 -6.19 10.82 51.16
CA LEU A 300 -6.70 10.45 52.50
C LEU A 300 -5.72 10.86 53.60
N GLU A 301 -4.42 10.62 53.40
CA GLU A 301 -3.38 11.06 54.33
C GLU A 301 -3.39 12.57 54.51
N LYS A 302 -3.57 13.32 53.42
CA LYS A 302 -3.60 14.79 53.43
C LYS A 302 -4.85 15.36 54.09
N GLN A 303 -5.92 14.59 54.14
CA GLN A 303 -7.11 14.87 54.94
C GLN A 303 -6.98 14.42 56.41
N ASN A 304 -5.81 13.91 56.83
CA ASN A 304 -5.55 13.33 58.15
C ASN A 304 -6.34 12.04 58.45
N ALA A 305 -6.90 11.38 57.44
CA ALA A 305 -7.58 10.09 57.56
C ALA A 305 -6.54 8.94 57.58
N PHE A 306 -5.61 8.97 58.54
CA PHE A 306 -4.41 8.13 58.52
C PHE A 306 -4.68 6.62 58.52
N SER A 307 -5.72 6.16 59.23
CA SER A 307 -6.09 4.74 59.25
C SER A 307 -6.61 4.28 57.89
N GLU A 308 -7.44 5.10 57.24
CA GLU A 308 -7.97 4.82 55.90
C GLU A 308 -6.87 4.91 54.85
N ALA A 309 -5.99 5.90 54.96
CA ALA A 309 -4.83 6.05 54.09
C ALA A 309 -3.88 4.85 54.18
N TYR A 310 -3.58 4.38 55.40
CA TYR A 310 -2.76 3.19 55.61
C TYR A 310 -3.38 1.95 54.96
N ALA A 311 -4.67 1.69 55.21
CA ALA A 311 -5.38 0.57 54.61
C ALA A 311 -5.40 0.65 53.07
N ALA A 312 -5.65 1.85 52.52
CA ALA A 312 -5.64 2.06 51.08
C ALA A 312 -4.22 1.92 50.47
N TYR A 313 -3.16 2.33 51.17
CA TYR A 313 -1.78 2.06 50.72
C TYR A 313 -1.48 0.56 50.69
N VAL A 314 -1.90 -0.20 51.70
CA VAL A 314 -1.72 -1.67 51.72
C VAL A 314 -2.46 -2.31 50.55
N SER A 315 -3.72 -1.94 50.32
CA SER A 315 -4.49 -2.44 49.17
C SER A 315 -3.84 -2.08 47.84
N ALA A 316 -3.29 -0.87 47.68
CA ALA A 316 -2.57 -0.48 46.47
C ALA A 316 -1.31 -1.33 46.26
N ILE A 317 -0.57 -1.68 47.33
CA ILE A 317 0.62 -2.55 47.24
C ILE A 317 0.23 -3.95 46.72
N GLU A 318 -0.85 -4.52 47.24
CA GLU A 318 -1.38 -5.83 46.82
C GLU A 318 -1.76 -5.81 45.33
N GLU A 319 -2.51 -4.79 44.89
CA GLU A 319 -2.86 -4.60 43.48
C GLU A 319 -1.61 -4.50 42.59
N TYR A 320 -0.60 -3.72 43.00
CA TYR A 320 0.63 -3.61 42.22
C TYR A 320 1.42 -4.92 42.18
N ASP A 321 1.47 -5.69 43.27
CA ASP A 321 2.13 -7.01 43.30
C ASP A 321 1.42 -7.98 42.33
N GLU A 322 0.08 -7.99 42.30
CA GLU A 322 -0.71 -8.80 41.38
C GLU A 322 -0.44 -8.44 39.91
N VAL A 323 -0.53 -7.15 39.58
CA VAL A 323 -0.38 -6.66 38.21
C VAL A 323 1.05 -6.79 37.72
N ILE A 324 2.07 -6.53 38.55
CA ILE A 324 3.47 -6.80 38.17
C ILE A 324 3.64 -8.29 37.85
N GLY A 325 3.04 -9.17 38.66
CA GLY A 325 3.02 -10.61 38.38
C GLY A 325 2.32 -10.96 37.07
N GLN A 326 1.23 -10.27 36.71
CA GLN A 326 0.54 -10.45 35.44
C GLN A 326 1.40 -9.98 34.26
N VAL A 327 2.02 -8.80 34.36
CA VAL A 327 2.95 -8.29 33.34
C VAL A 327 4.11 -9.25 33.13
N ASP A 328 4.69 -9.79 34.20
CA ASP A 328 5.79 -10.77 34.11
C ASP A 328 5.34 -12.08 33.44
N ARG A 329 4.10 -12.55 33.70
CA ARG A 329 3.52 -13.72 33.01
C ARG A 329 3.28 -13.46 31.53
N ILE A 330 2.59 -12.37 31.18
CA ILE A 330 2.34 -11.99 29.78
C ILE A 330 3.67 -11.90 29.04
N ASN A 331 4.66 -11.22 29.59
CA ASN A 331 5.96 -11.07 28.95
C ASN A 331 6.70 -12.40 28.74
N ALA A 332 6.49 -13.39 29.62
CA ALA A 332 7.06 -14.73 29.50
C ALA A 332 6.31 -15.61 28.48
N ASP A 333 4.98 -15.49 28.44
CA ASP A 333 4.10 -16.29 27.58
C ASP A 333 3.89 -15.68 26.18
N LEU A 334 4.32 -14.43 25.96
CA LEU A 334 4.14 -13.71 24.71
C LEU A 334 4.90 -14.38 23.56
N ASP A 335 4.12 -14.84 22.58
CA ASP A 335 4.60 -15.45 21.35
C ASP A 335 4.30 -14.58 20.11
N GLY A 336 5.16 -14.70 19.10
CA GLY A 336 5.01 -13.99 17.83
C GLY A 336 3.78 -14.42 17.04
N GLU A 337 3.41 -15.71 17.11
CA GLU A 337 2.23 -16.25 16.42
C GLU A 337 0.94 -15.65 17.00
N MET A 338 0.83 -15.56 18.33
CA MET A 338 -0.31 -14.92 19.00
C MET A 338 -0.45 -13.43 18.63
N LEU A 339 0.67 -12.70 18.55
CA LEU A 339 0.67 -11.29 18.15
C LEU A 339 0.26 -11.13 16.68
N LEU A 340 0.73 -12.02 15.81
CA LEU A 340 0.36 -12.02 14.40
C LEU A 340 -1.13 -12.28 14.23
N GLU A 341 -1.67 -13.31 14.87
CA GLU A 341 -3.10 -13.64 14.79
C GLU A 341 -3.97 -12.47 15.27
N HIS A 342 -3.66 -11.90 16.43
CA HIS A 342 -4.37 -10.73 16.94
C HIS A 342 -4.26 -9.51 16.01
N ALA A 343 -3.09 -9.28 15.41
CA ALA A 343 -2.89 -8.21 14.43
C ALA A 343 -3.75 -8.41 13.17
N LEU A 344 -3.89 -9.65 12.70
CA LEU A 344 -4.72 -10.00 11.55
C LEU A 344 -6.21 -9.87 11.87
N GLU A 345 -6.65 -10.27 13.07
CA GLU A 345 -8.02 -10.06 13.52
C GLU A 345 -8.36 -8.56 13.55
N TYR A 346 -7.49 -7.75 14.16
CA TYR A 346 -7.63 -6.29 14.18
C TYR A 346 -7.68 -5.68 12.78
N ALA A 347 -6.82 -6.15 11.88
CA ALA A 347 -6.82 -5.70 10.49
C ALA A 347 -8.15 -6.00 9.76
N ARG A 348 -8.73 -7.18 10.02
CA ARG A 348 -9.96 -7.67 9.37
C ARG A 348 -11.22 -7.07 9.99
N SER A 349 -11.17 -6.62 11.24
CA SER A 349 -12.34 -6.09 11.95
C SER A 349 -12.63 -4.62 11.70
N LYS A 350 -11.73 -3.89 11.02
CA LYS A 350 -11.85 -2.44 10.71
C LYS A 350 -13.22 -2.03 10.16
N ASP A 351 -13.99 -2.98 9.60
CA ASP A 351 -15.30 -2.71 9.00
C ASP A 351 -16.54 -3.08 9.86
N SER A 352 -16.46 -3.79 11.00
CA SER A 352 -17.70 -4.02 11.80
C SER A 352 -17.62 -4.63 13.21
N GLU A 353 -16.48 -5.14 13.71
CA GLU A 353 -16.44 -5.80 15.03
C GLU A 353 -15.33 -5.28 15.95
N GLU A 354 -15.66 -5.12 17.24
CA GLU A 354 -14.66 -4.87 18.30
C GLU A 354 -13.81 -6.13 18.46
N VAL A 355 -12.49 -6.00 18.24
CA VAL A 355 -11.55 -7.10 18.54
C VAL A 355 -11.30 -7.16 20.03
N ASP A 356 -11.52 -8.32 20.62
CA ASP A 356 -11.15 -8.58 22.00
C ASP A 356 -9.64 -8.38 22.16
N PRO A 357 -9.18 -7.54 23.09
CA PRO A 357 -7.77 -7.29 23.24
C PRO A 357 -7.04 -8.54 23.74
N LEU A 358 -5.84 -8.77 23.21
CA LEU A 358 -5.00 -9.91 23.62
C LEU A 358 -4.81 -9.99 25.15
N ASP A 359 -4.62 -8.83 25.78
CA ASP A 359 -4.73 -8.66 27.23
C ASP A 359 -5.14 -7.20 27.53
N PRO A 360 -5.98 -6.94 28.57
CA PRO A 360 -6.36 -5.59 28.97
C PRO A 360 -5.18 -4.63 29.24
N LEU A 361 -4.00 -5.13 29.63
CA LEU A 361 -2.78 -4.35 29.86
C LEU A 361 -2.11 -3.88 28.55
N LEU A 362 -2.44 -4.53 27.43
CA LEU A 362 -1.89 -4.23 26.11
C LEU A 362 -2.74 -3.25 25.31
N VAL A 363 -4.03 -3.09 25.63
CA VAL A 363 -4.97 -2.16 24.96
C VAL A 363 -4.32 -0.79 24.74
N TYR A 364 -3.75 -0.22 25.80
CA TYR A 364 -3.15 1.10 25.75
C TYR A 364 -1.85 1.14 24.93
N ALA A 365 -1.05 0.07 24.97
CA ALA A 365 0.16 -0.03 24.18
C ALA A 365 -0.19 -0.06 22.69
N PHE A 366 -1.16 -0.89 22.33
CA PHE A 366 -1.61 -1.10 20.95
C PHE A 366 -2.30 0.13 20.36
N ALA A 367 -2.99 0.94 21.16
CA ALA A 367 -3.59 2.21 20.70
C ALA A 367 -2.55 3.28 20.31
N ARG A 368 -1.27 3.14 20.66
CA ARG A 368 -0.23 4.12 20.28
C ARG A 368 0.08 4.04 18.79
N ALA A 369 0.26 5.20 18.14
CA ALA A 369 0.60 5.31 16.71
C ALA A 369 1.70 4.34 16.26
N SER A 370 2.78 4.24 17.04
CA SER A 370 3.92 3.37 16.71
C SER A 370 3.63 1.86 16.68
N PHE A 371 2.50 1.43 17.24
CA PHE A 371 1.97 0.06 17.16
C PHE A 371 0.96 -0.07 16.02
N GLN A 372 0.12 0.94 15.81
CA GLN A 372 -0.79 1.02 14.66
C GLN A 372 -0.02 0.88 13.34
N ASP A 373 1.16 1.48 13.21
CA ASP A 373 2.03 1.29 12.03
C ASP A 373 2.38 -0.19 11.78
N ALA A 374 2.66 -0.94 12.86
CA ALA A 374 3.00 -2.36 12.76
C ALA A 374 1.76 -3.21 12.43
N PHE A 375 0.60 -2.90 13.03
CA PHE A 375 -0.67 -3.54 12.71
C PHE A 375 -1.08 -3.29 11.26
N ASP A 376 -0.97 -2.06 10.78
CA ASP A 376 -1.25 -1.69 9.39
C ASP A 376 -0.27 -2.36 8.42
N THR A 377 0.99 -2.51 8.80
CA THR A 377 1.97 -3.27 8.00
C THR A 377 1.55 -4.74 7.88
N ILE A 378 1.15 -5.38 8.98
CA ILE A 378 0.66 -6.77 8.98
C ILE A 378 -0.62 -6.90 8.14
N ALA A 379 -1.56 -5.97 8.29
CA ALA A 379 -2.78 -5.91 7.49
C ALA A 379 -2.49 -5.86 5.99
N LYS A 380 -1.56 -5.01 5.57
CA LYS A 380 -1.11 -4.88 4.18
C LYS A 380 -0.43 -6.17 3.68
N ILE A 381 0.33 -6.85 4.53
CA ILE A 381 0.96 -8.15 4.18
C ILE A 381 -0.10 -9.23 3.93
N ASP A 382 -1.13 -9.33 4.78
CA ASP A 382 -2.23 -10.29 4.63
C ASP A 382 -3.00 -10.06 3.33
N GLU A 383 -3.32 -8.80 3.04
CA GLU A 383 -3.97 -8.41 1.79
C GLU A 383 -3.09 -8.77 0.57
N THR A 384 -1.81 -8.41 0.61
CA THR A 384 -0.88 -8.72 -0.50
C THR A 384 -0.74 -10.22 -0.70
N ARG A 385 -0.77 -11.01 0.39
CA ARG A 385 -0.78 -12.47 0.32
C ARG A 385 -2.01 -12.98 -0.42
N HIS A 386 -3.19 -12.45 -0.11
CA HIS A 386 -4.42 -12.81 -0.83
C HIS A 386 -4.31 -12.51 -2.34
N HIS A 387 -3.73 -11.38 -2.72
CA HIS A 387 -3.50 -11.07 -4.14
C HIS A 387 -2.49 -12.02 -4.79
N VAL A 388 -1.39 -12.35 -4.11
CA VAL A 388 -0.42 -13.34 -4.58
C VAL A 388 -1.09 -14.70 -4.81
N GLU A 389 -1.98 -15.13 -3.92
CA GLU A 389 -2.76 -16.38 -4.09
C GLU A 389 -3.69 -16.32 -5.32
N GLN A 390 -4.35 -15.19 -5.58
CA GLN A 390 -5.16 -15.00 -6.78
C GLN A 390 -4.31 -15.02 -8.06
N MET A 391 -3.11 -14.44 -8.02
CA MET A 391 -2.15 -14.48 -9.14
C MET A 391 -1.64 -15.89 -9.38
N GLU A 392 -1.37 -16.68 -8.34
CA GLU A 392 -1.02 -18.10 -8.47
C GLU A 392 -2.11 -18.89 -9.19
N TYR A 393 -3.36 -18.67 -8.82
CA TYR A 393 -4.49 -19.30 -9.49
C TYR A 393 -4.56 -18.91 -10.97
N THR A 394 -4.36 -17.62 -11.28
CA THR A 394 -4.36 -17.13 -12.66
C THR A 394 -3.21 -17.74 -13.46
N LEU A 395 -2.01 -17.82 -12.88
CA LEU A 395 -0.84 -18.44 -13.50
C LEU A 395 -1.08 -19.93 -13.77
N LEU A 396 -1.68 -20.64 -12.82
CA LEU A 396 -2.07 -22.06 -12.99
C LEU A 396 -3.02 -22.25 -14.19
N VAL A 397 -4.03 -21.38 -14.33
CA VAL A 397 -4.96 -21.42 -15.46
C VAL A 397 -4.26 -21.13 -16.78
N LEU A 398 -3.36 -20.13 -16.81
CA LEU A 398 -2.58 -19.79 -18.01
C LEU A 398 -1.66 -20.94 -18.42
N GLU A 399 -0.99 -21.59 -17.47
CA GLU A 399 -0.14 -22.75 -17.71
C GLU A 399 -0.92 -23.93 -18.27
N GLU A 400 -2.12 -24.20 -17.74
CA GLU A 400 -2.99 -25.27 -18.23
C GLU A 400 -3.51 -24.97 -19.64
N ALA A 401 -3.99 -23.74 -19.89
CA ALA A 401 -4.40 -23.30 -21.22
C ALA A 401 -3.25 -23.42 -22.22
N ARG A 402 -2.03 -23.08 -21.79
CA ARG A 402 -0.82 -23.17 -22.60
C ARG A 402 -0.45 -24.62 -22.90
N ARG A 403 -0.56 -25.52 -21.92
CA ARG A 403 -0.35 -26.96 -22.11
C ARG A 403 -1.29 -27.52 -23.18
N VAL A 404 -2.58 -27.18 -23.10
CA VAL A 404 -3.58 -27.58 -24.09
C VAL A 404 -3.26 -27.01 -25.47
N GLU A 405 -2.84 -25.73 -25.56
CA GLU A 405 -2.43 -25.13 -26.83
C GLU A 405 -1.19 -25.83 -27.42
N GLN A 406 -0.19 -26.16 -26.60
CA GLN A 406 1.01 -26.87 -27.04
C GLN A 406 0.68 -28.28 -27.54
N GLU A 407 -0.23 -29.00 -26.87
CA GLU A 407 -0.68 -30.32 -27.30
C GLU A 407 -1.46 -30.25 -28.63
N GLN A 408 -2.38 -29.29 -28.76
CA GLN A 408 -3.09 -29.04 -30.02
C GLN A 408 -2.14 -28.61 -31.14
N ARG A 409 -1.12 -27.79 -30.83
CA ARG A 409 -0.07 -27.41 -31.77
C ARG A 409 0.75 -28.62 -32.21
N GLY A 410 1.16 -29.51 -31.32
CA GLY A 410 1.87 -30.73 -31.69
C GLY A 410 1.07 -31.57 -32.69
N ASN A 411 -0.24 -31.69 -32.46
CA ASN A 411 -1.17 -32.37 -33.36
C ASN A 411 -1.34 -31.65 -34.70
N ILE A 412 -1.48 -30.32 -34.69
CA ILE A 412 -1.60 -29.49 -35.89
C ILE A 412 -0.30 -29.48 -36.69
N GLU A 413 0.87 -29.34 -36.06
CA GLU A 413 2.18 -29.41 -36.71
C GLU A 413 2.43 -30.78 -37.32
N ALA A 414 2.07 -31.88 -36.64
CA ALA A 414 2.16 -33.21 -37.21
C ALA A 414 1.25 -33.36 -38.45
N ALA A 415 0.02 -32.87 -38.39
CA ALA A 415 -0.92 -32.88 -39.50
C ALA A 415 -0.45 -31.99 -40.67
N LEU A 416 0.09 -30.81 -40.36
CA LEU A 416 0.64 -29.84 -41.30
C LEU A 416 1.92 -30.36 -41.97
N THR A 417 2.80 -31.03 -41.23
CA THR A 417 4.02 -31.65 -41.78
C THR A 417 3.66 -32.80 -42.72
N SER A 418 2.66 -33.61 -42.36
CA SER A 418 2.11 -34.65 -43.24
C SER A 418 1.42 -34.05 -44.48
N HIS A 419 0.69 -32.93 -44.32
CA HIS A 419 0.10 -32.19 -45.43
C HIS A 419 1.16 -31.57 -46.36
N GLU A 420 2.19 -30.95 -45.79
CA GLU A 420 3.33 -30.38 -46.51
C GLU A 420 4.06 -31.43 -47.34
N LYS A 421 4.32 -32.61 -46.78
CA LYS A 421 4.93 -33.73 -47.51
C LYS A 421 4.06 -34.16 -48.71
N ARG A 422 2.74 -34.24 -48.53
CA ARG A 422 1.79 -34.56 -49.60
C ARG A 422 1.71 -33.48 -50.68
N VAL A 423 1.71 -32.21 -50.29
CA VAL A 423 1.65 -31.07 -51.22
C VAL A 423 2.96 -30.95 -52.01
N LYS A 424 4.13 -31.14 -51.38
CA LYS A 424 5.43 -31.21 -52.08
C LYS A 424 5.46 -32.34 -53.10
N ALA A 425 5.08 -33.56 -52.70
CA ALA A 425 5.04 -34.70 -53.60
C ALA A 425 4.09 -34.46 -54.79
N ARG A 426 2.92 -33.84 -54.57
CA ARG A 426 1.99 -33.46 -55.65
C ARG A 426 2.52 -32.35 -56.55
N LEU A 427 3.24 -31.37 -56.02
CA LEU A 427 3.89 -30.32 -56.81
C LEU A 427 5.00 -30.92 -57.68
N GLU A 428 5.80 -31.85 -57.14
CA GLU A 428 6.82 -32.57 -57.91
C GLU A 428 6.18 -33.41 -59.01
N GLN A 429 5.12 -34.17 -58.70
CA GLN A 429 4.37 -34.96 -59.69
C GLN A 429 3.75 -34.08 -60.79
N ALA A 430 3.15 -32.94 -60.44
CA ALA A 430 2.57 -32.00 -61.40
C ALA A 430 3.65 -31.35 -62.28
N ARG A 431 4.82 -31.03 -61.71
CA ARG A 431 5.98 -30.53 -62.45
C ARG A 431 6.49 -31.57 -63.44
N ASP A 432 6.65 -32.81 -63.00
CA ASP A 432 7.16 -33.89 -63.83
C ASP A 432 6.13 -34.26 -64.93
N GLY A 433 4.83 -34.17 -64.63
CA GLY A 433 3.75 -34.26 -65.61
C GLY A 433 3.78 -33.16 -66.67
N LEU A 434 4.00 -31.90 -66.28
CA LEU A 434 4.21 -30.78 -67.21
C LEU A 434 5.40 -31.03 -68.14
N VAL A 435 6.50 -31.56 -67.60
CA VAL A 435 7.70 -31.90 -68.38
C VAL A 435 7.40 -33.01 -69.39
N SER A 436 6.62 -34.03 -69.00
CA SER A 436 6.23 -35.16 -69.86
C SER A 436 5.26 -34.77 -70.97
N ILE A 437 4.24 -33.95 -70.66
CA ILE A 437 3.28 -33.49 -71.67
C ILE A 437 3.96 -32.51 -72.62
N SER A 438 4.81 -31.61 -72.11
CA SER A 438 5.62 -30.74 -72.96
C SER A 438 6.55 -31.53 -73.88
N ASP A 439 7.12 -32.66 -73.43
CA ASP A 439 7.89 -33.55 -74.31
C ASP A 439 7.03 -34.15 -75.42
N ALA A 440 5.85 -34.68 -75.07
CA ALA A 440 4.95 -35.32 -76.02
C ALA A 440 4.46 -34.33 -77.08
N VAL A 441 4.02 -33.14 -76.64
CA VAL A 441 3.56 -32.05 -77.50
C VAL A 441 4.69 -31.55 -78.41
N LEU A 442 5.92 -31.42 -77.90
CA LEU A 442 7.07 -31.04 -78.72
C LEU A 442 7.40 -32.08 -79.79
N VAL A 443 7.45 -33.37 -79.42
CA VAL A 443 7.73 -34.46 -80.38
C VAL A 443 6.66 -34.49 -81.47
N GLU A 444 5.39 -34.37 -81.09
CA GLU A 444 4.27 -34.45 -82.01
C GLU A 444 4.19 -33.21 -82.94
N ALA A 445 4.29 -32.00 -82.40
CA ALA A 445 4.26 -30.78 -83.19
C ALA A 445 5.44 -30.69 -84.17
N ILE A 446 6.64 -31.09 -83.73
CA ILE A 446 7.85 -31.03 -84.57
C ILE A 446 7.85 -32.11 -85.64
N SER A 447 7.22 -33.26 -85.41
CA SER A 447 7.06 -34.30 -86.43
C SER A 447 6.21 -33.86 -87.64
N ARG A 448 5.45 -32.76 -87.50
CA ARG A 448 4.61 -32.18 -88.55
C ARG A 448 5.30 -31.05 -89.31
N LEU A 449 6.46 -30.60 -88.85
CA LEU A 449 7.25 -29.57 -89.53
C LEU A 449 8.07 -30.18 -90.69
N PRO A 450 8.28 -29.42 -91.77
CA PRO A 450 9.24 -29.77 -92.82
C PRO A 450 10.66 -30.00 -92.27
N SER A 451 11.41 -30.95 -92.84
CA SER A 451 12.74 -31.34 -92.38
C SER A 451 13.79 -30.22 -92.41
N ASP A 452 13.53 -29.14 -93.16
CA ASP A 452 14.34 -27.93 -93.30
C ASP A 452 13.92 -26.78 -92.35
N ASN A 453 12.90 -27.00 -91.50
CA ASN A 453 12.48 -26.01 -90.52
C ASN A 453 13.53 -25.88 -89.38
N PRO A 454 13.98 -24.65 -89.05
CA PRO A 454 15.00 -24.42 -88.02
C PRO A 454 14.62 -24.98 -86.63
N LEU A 455 13.33 -24.98 -86.26
CA LEU A 455 12.85 -25.54 -84.98
C LEU A 455 13.06 -27.06 -84.88
N ALA A 456 13.00 -27.79 -85.99
CA ALA A 456 13.29 -29.22 -86.01
C ALA A 456 14.78 -29.50 -85.72
N SER A 457 15.68 -28.63 -86.20
CA SER A 457 17.11 -28.68 -85.90
C SER A 457 17.42 -28.32 -84.45
N ASP A 458 16.75 -27.30 -83.92
CA ASP A 458 16.94 -26.86 -82.53
C ASP A 458 16.40 -27.90 -81.53
N PHE A 459 15.30 -28.56 -81.84
CA PHE A 459 14.82 -29.69 -81.04
C PHE A 459 15.69 -30.94 -81.13
N ALA A 460 16.27 -31.23 -82.30
CA ALA A 460 17.26 -32.31 -82.43
C ALA A 460 18.51 -32.04 -81.57
N SER A 461 18.93 -30.78 -81.50
CA SER A 461 20.01 -30.33 -80.62
C SER A 461 19.63 -30.45 -79.15
N TYR A 462 18.40 -30.09 -78.79
CA TYR A 462 17.84 -30.31 -77.45
C TYR A 462 17.83 -31.80 -77.07
N GLN A 463 17.34 -32.70 -77.93
CA GLN A 463 17.30 -34.15 -77.69
C GLN A 463 18.69 -34.72 -77.37
N LYS A 464 19.72 -34.29 -78.10
CA LYS A 464 21.11 -34.71 -77.84
C LYS A 464 21.65 -34.22 -76.49
N LEU A 465 21.25 -33.02 -76.08
CA LEU A 465 21.72 -32.39 -74.84
C LEU A 465 20.85 -32.75 -73.62
N LYS A 466 19.64 -33.27 -73.82
CA LYS A 466 18.64 -33.49 -72.75
C LYS A 466 19.14 -34.39 -71.62
N SER A 467 20.04 -35.34 -71.87
CA SER A 467 20.59 -36.21 -70.82
C SER A 467 21.59 -35.50 -69.91
N SER A 468 22.28 -34.45 -70.37
CA SER A 468 23.29 -33.70 -69.61
C SER A 468 22.76 -32.41 -68.97
N LEU A 469 21.52 -32.01 -69.27
CA LEU A 469 20.90 -30.80 -68.72
C LEU A 469 20.27 -31.06 -67.34
N SER A 470 20.30 -30.06 -66.44
CA SER A 470 19.48 -30.07 -65.22
C SER A 470 17.99 -29.91 -65.55
N ASN A 471 17.10 -30.33 -64.66
CA ASN A 471 15.64 -30.23 -64.89
C ASN A 471 15.18 -28.78 -65.15
N THR A 472 15.80 -27.79 -64.51
CA THR A 472 15.53 -26.36 -64.72
C THR A 472 15.96 -25.90 -66.11
N GLN A 473 17.11 -26.37 -66.60
CA GLN A 473 17.59 -26.06 -67.95
C GLN A 473 16.74 -26.76 -69.03
N LYS A 474 16.32 -28.02 -68.80
CA LYS A 474 15.40 -28.73 -69.68
C LYS A 474 14.07 -27.98 -69.82
N ALA A 475 13.51 -27.51 -68.71
CA ALA A 475 12.26 -26.78 -68.71
C ALA A 475 12.36 -25.43 -69.45
N ARG A 476 13.47 -24.69 -69.30
CA ARG A 476 13.70 -23.43 -70.02
C ARG A 476 13.83 -23.63 -71.53
N MET A 477 14.66 -24.56 -71.98
CA MET A 477 14.84 -24.83 -73.41
C MET A 477 13.55 -25.33 -74.06
N LYS A 478 12.79 -26.18 -73.37
CA LYS A 478 11.45 -26.59 -73.81
C LYS A 478 10.47 -25.42 -73.90
N GLY A 479 10.49 -24.53 -72.91
CA GLY A 479 9.62 -23.35 -72.90
C GLY A 479 9.86 -22.44 -74.11
N VAL A 480 11.12 -22.27 -74.52
CA VAL A 480 11.48 -21.53 -75.75
C VAL A 480 10.92 -22.23 -76.98
N LEU A 481 11.19 -23.53 -77.15
CA LEU A 481 10.71 -24.31 -78.30
C LEU A 481 9.18 -24.37 -78.39
N VAL A 482 8.48 -24.52 -77.26
CA VAL A 482 7.00 -24.48 -77.22
C VAL A 482 6.48 -23.09 -77.54
N GLY A 483 7.16 -22.03 -77.09
CA GLY A 483 6.80 -20.64 -77.40
C GLY A 483 6.95 -20.33 -78.89
N GLU A 484 8.04 -20.77 -79.50
CA GLU A 484 8.29 -20.59 -80.94
C GLU A 484 7.29 -21.39 -81.80
N LEU A 485 6.94 -22.62 -81.39
CA LEU A 485 5.88 -23.41 -82.04
C LEU A 485 4.48 -22.79 -81.91
N GLN A 486 4.24 -22.06 -80.81
CA GLN A 486 2.99 -21.33 -80.60
C GLN A 486 2.90 -20.09 -81.49
N GLU A 487 4.01 -19.38 -81.68
CA GLU A 487 4.09 -18.23 -82.60
C GLU A 487 3.94 -18.65 -84.07
N GLU A 488 4.45 -19.84 -84.45
CA GLU A 488 4.26 -20.41 -85.79
C GLU A 488 2.86 -21.04 -86.03
N GLY A 489 2.01 -21.11 -85.00
CA GLY A 489 0.64 -21.65 -85.11
C GLY A 489 0.55 -23.17 -85.29
N GLN A 490 1.59 -23.92 -84.91
CA GLN A 490 1.75 -25.36 -85.20
C GLN A 490 1.24 -26.28 -84.08
N LEU A 491 0.75 -25.71 -82.97
CA LEU A 491 0.13 -26.46 -81.89
C LEU A 491 -1.38 -26.63 -82.13
N ILE A 492 -1.91 -27.84 -81.97
CA ILE A 492 -3.37 -28.07 -82.01
C ILE A 492 -3.98 -27.49 -80.73
N ALA A 493 -5.19 -26.93 -80.83
CA ALA A 493 -5.90 -26.27 -79.74
C ALA A 493 -6.01 -27.13 -78.46
N GLU A 494 -6.18 -28.45 -78.59
CA GLU A 494 -6.26 -29.39 -77.45
C GLU A 494 -4.96 -29.50 -76.65
N ASP A 495 -3.80 -29.44 -77.32
CA ASP A 495 -2.47 -29.52 -76.68
C ASP A 495 -2.14 -28.21 -75.95
N GLN A 496 -2.49 -27.07 -76.55
CA GLN A 496 -2.37 -25.75 -75.92
C GLN A 496 -3.24 -25.67 -74.68
N GLN A 497 -4.49 -26.14 -74.77
CA GLN A 497 -5.44 -26.12 -73.68
C GLN A 497 -4.98 -27.00 -72.51
N SER A 498 -4.40 -28.18 -72.80
CA SER A 498 -3.86 -29.09 -71.80
C SER A 498 -2.63 -28.52 -71.07
N LEU A 499 -1.72 -27.86 -71.78
CA LEU A 499 -0.55 -27.19 -71.20
C LEU A 499 -0.93 -25.95 -70.36
N ILE A 500 -1.90 -25.16 -70.82
CA ILE A 500 -2.43 -23.99 -70.07
C ILE A 500 -3.12 -24.46 -68.79
N GLN A 501 -4.02 -25.44 -68.87
CA GLN A 501 -4.73 -25.94 -67.69
C GLN A 501 -3.80 -26.50 -66.61
N LEU A 502 -2.78 -27.25 -67.02
CA LEU A 502 -1.84 -27.87 -66.08
C LEU A 502 -0.84 -26.84 -65.48
N SER A 503 -0.40 -25.87 -66.28
CA SER A 503 0.50 -24.80 -65.79
C SER A 503 -0.23 -23.85 -64.84
N GLU A 504 -1.49 -23.52 -65.11
CA GLU A 504 -2.35 -22.78 -64.17
C GLU A 504 -2.59 -23.57 -62.88
N ALA A 505 -2.83 -24.88 -62.98
CA ALA A 505 -3.01 -25.74 -61.81
C ALA A 505 -1.74 -25.77 -60.93
N TYR A 506 -0.57 -25.90 -61.55
CA TYR A 506 0.72 -25.83 -60.87
C TYR A 506 0.97 -24.46 -60.22
N HIS A 507 0.72 -23.36 -60.95
CA HIS A 507 0.90 -22.00 -60.42
C HIS A 507 -0.03 -21.71 -59.24
N ARG A 508 -1.32 -22.08 -59.35
CA ARG A 508 -2.29 -21.96 -58.25
C ARG A 508 -1.85 -22.73 -57.01
N MET A 509 -1.31 -23.94 -57.19
CA MET A 509 -0.87 -24.79 -56.07
C MET A 509 0.42 -24.27 -55.42
N SER A 510 1.38 -23.78 -56.21
CA SER A 510 2.62 -23.15 -55.72
C SER A 510 2.36 -21.87 -54.92
N THR A 511 1.48 -21.00 -55.42
CA THR A 511 1.11 -19.75 -54.72
C THR A 511 0.40 -20.03 -53.39
N ARG A 512 -0.47 -21.05 -53.33
CA ARG A 512 -1.09 -21.50 -52.06
C ARG A 512 -0.04 -22.04 -51.08
N TYR A 513 0.93 -22.80 -51.57
CA TYR A 513 2.02 -23.34 -50.76
C TYR A 513 2.94 -22.24 -50.17
N GLN A 514 3.22 -21.18 -50.92
CA GLN A 514 3.97 -20.01 -50.43
C GLN A 514 3.21 -19.24 -49.34
N LYS A 515 1.88 -19.08 -49.50
CA LYS A 515 1.03 -18.49 -48.45
C LYS A 515 1.01 -19.35 -47.18
N TYR A 516 1.01 -20.67 -47.32
CA TYR A 516 1.12 -21.62 -46.21
C TYR A 516 2.46 -21.48 -45.45
N LEU A 517 3.59 -21.36 -46.15
CA LEU A 517 4.90 -21.15 -45.52
C LEU A 517 4.97 -19.83 -44.72
N LYS A 518 4.33 -18.77 -45.22
CA LYS A 518 4.19 -17.51 -44.48
C LYS A 518 3.34 -17.66 -43.23
N LEU A 519 2.23 -18.40 -43.31
CA LEU A 519 1.37 -18.70 -42.15
C LEU A 519 2.12 -19.49 -41.07
N LYS A 520 2.99 -20.43 -41.48
CA LYS A 520 3.86 -21.21 -40.58
C LYS A 520 4.86 -20.35 -39.82
N GLY A 521 5.32 -19.23 -40.40
CA GLY A 521 6.21 -18.26 -39.72
C GLY A 521 5.58 -17.54 -38.54
N ASN A 522 4.26 -17.28 -38.60
CA ASN A 522 3.52 -16.59 -37.52
C ASN A 522 3.35 -17.45 -36.25
N ILE A 523 3.74 -18.73 -36.29
CA ILE A 523 3.68 -19.66 -35.16
C ILE A 523 4.79 -19.35 -34.11
N GLN A 524 5.82 -18.55 -34.48
CA GLN A 524 6.94 -18.15 -33.62
C GLN A 524 6.60 -17.19 -32.46
N HIS A 525 5.44 -16.49 -32.47
CA HIS A 525 5.01 -15.63 -31.35
C HIS A 525 4.70 -16.38 -30.04
N SER A 526 4.82 -17.72 -30.02
CA SER A 526 4.51 -18.51 -28.84
C SER A 526 5.66 -18.64 -27.85
N VAL A 527 6.91 -18.47 -28.30
CA VAL A 527 8.09 -18.59 -27.42
C VAL A 527 8.14 -17.43 -26.42
N GLU A 528 7.62 -16.28 -26.81
CA GLU A 528 7.58 -15.06 -26.00
C GLU A 528 6.60 -15.20 -24.80
N VAL A 529 5.46 -15.87 -25.02
CA VAL A 529 4.49 -16.17 -23.95
C VAL A 529 5.05 -17.16 -22.93
N ASP A 530 5.78 -18.18 -23.35
CA ASP A 530 6.40 -19.15 -22.44
C ASP A 530 7.46 -18.48 -21.54
N SER A 531 8.24 -17.53 -22.10
CA SER A 531 9.17 -16.73 -21.30
C SER A 531 8.46 -15.80 -20.31
N GLN A 532 7.32 -15.21 -20.70
CA GLN A 532 6.52 -14.35 -19.82
C GLN A 532 5.93 -15.15 -18.64
N ILE A 533 5.39 -16.34 -18.88
CA ILE A 533 4.89 -17.23 -17.82
C ILE A 533 6.02 -17.61 -16.84
N ALA A 534 7.20 -17.97 -17.35
CA ALA A 534 8.36 -18.29 -16.52
C ALA A 534 8.85 -17.08 -15.69
N GLN A 535 8.82 -15.88 -16.27
CA GLN A 535 9.17 -14.65 -15.58
C GLN A 535 8.16 -14.33 -14.47
N MET A 536 6.86 -14.40 -14.77
CA MET A 536 5.79 -14.20 -13.78
C MET A 536 5.94 -15.19 -12.61
N ARG A 537 6.22 -16.46 -12.89
CA ARG A 537 6.48 -17.46 -11.83
C ARG A 537 7.66 -17.09 -10.95
N THR A 538 8.77 -16.67 -11.56
CA THR A 538 9.98 -16.30 -10.82
C THR A 538 9.74 -15.07 -9.95
N GLN A 539 9.02 -14.08 -10.48
CA GLN A 539 8.62 -12.89 -9.73
C GLN A 539 7.68 -13.26 -8.57
N LEU A 540 6.69 -14.11 -8.80
CA LEU A 540 5.72 -14.55 -7.79
C LEU A 540 6.41 -15.25 -6.62
N GLU A 541 7.32 -16.18 -6.89
CA GLU A 541 8.10 -16.87 -5.86
C GLU A 541 9.03 -15.91 -5.10
N ALA A 542 9.64 -14.94 -5.80
CA ALA A 542 10.43 -13.90 -5.15
C ALA A 542 9.57 -13.02 -4.23
N THR A 543 8.37 -12.62 -4.68
CA THR A 543 7.41 -11.83 -3.88
C THR A 543 6.95 -12.60 -2.65
N LYS A 544 6.62 -13.89 -2.77
CA LYS A 544 6.28 -14.74 -1.61
C LYS A 544 7.39 -14.79 -0.57
N ALA A 545 8.63 -15.03 -1.02
CA ALA A 545 9.78 -15.07 -0.13
C ALA A 545 10.00 -13.72 0.58
N GLN A 546 9.82 -12.61 -0.15
CA GLN A 546 9.93 -11.27 0.41
C GLN A 546 8.80 -10.95 1.41
N LEU A 547 7.57 -11.40 1.13
CA LEU A 547 6.43 -11.26 2.03
C LEU A 547 6.67 -12.01 3.34
N SER A 548 7.10 -13.27 3.26
CA SER A 548 7.42 -14.07 4.46
C SER A 548 8.54 -13.45 5.30
N LEU A 549 9.57 -12.89 4.66
CA LEU A 549 10.64 -12.17 5.35
C LEU A 549 10.11 -10.89 6.01
N THR A 550 9.30 -10.10 5.30
CA THR A 550 8.76 -8.83 5.82
C THR A 550 7.79 -9.08 6.97
N GLU A 551 6.99 -10.15 6.90
CA GLU A 551 6.11 -10.59 7.99
C GLU A 551 6.91 -10.93 9.25
N THR A 552 7.97 -11.74 9.09
CA THR A 552 8.84 -12.09 10.22
C THR A 552 9.42 -10.82 10.86
N GLN A 553 9.89 -9.87 10.05
CA GLN A 553 10.42 -8.60 10.53
C GLN A 553 9.35 -7.74 11.24
N ALA A 554 8.13 -7.69 10.70
CA ALA A 554 7.02 -6.94 11.29
C ALA A 554 6.60 -7.55 12.63
N VAL A 555 6.51 -8.88 12.72
CA VAL A 555 6.21 -9.61 13.96
C VAL A 555 7.32 -9.44 14.99
N ASP A 556 8.59 -9.53 14.60
CA ASP A 556 9.72 -9.29 15.50
C ASP A 556 9.72 -7.86 16.05
N LEU A 557 9.42 -6.87 15.21
CA LEU A 557 9.30 -5.47 15.62
C LEU A 557 8.12 -5.28 16.58
N LEU A 558 6.96 -5.85 16.27
CA LEU A 558 5.78 -5.80 17.13
C LEU A 558 6.07 -6.46 18.48
N MET A 559 6.72 -7.63 18.49
CA MET A 559 7.13 -8.31 19.72
C MET A 559 8.11 -7.45 20.53
N ALA A 560 9.13 -6.87 19.90
CA ALA A 560 10.09 -6.01 20.58
C ALA A 560 9.41 -4.77 21.21
N LYS A 561 8.51 -4.12 20.47
CA LYS A 561 7.72 -2.98 20.97
C LYS A 561 6.80 -3.39 22.12
N THR A 562 6.12 -4.53 22.02
CA THR A 562 5.24 -5.05 23.08
C THR A 562 6.03 -5.32 24.36
N LYS A 563 7.16 -6.02 24.26
CA LYS A 563 8.03 -6.31 25.42
C LYS A 563 8.59 -5.03 26.04
N GLU A 564 8.99 -4.07 25.23
CA GLU A 564 9.44 -2.76 25.71
C GLU A 564 8.32 -2.00 26.43
N SER A 565 7.10 -2.01 25.90
CA SER A 565 5.95 -1.40 26.56
C SER A 565 5.64 -2.06 27.91
N LEU A 566 5.62 -3.40 27.97
CA LEU A 566 5.43 -4.15 29.21
C LEU A 566 6.52 -3.85 30.23
N ARG A 567 7.79 -3.77 29.78
CA ARG A 567 8.92 -3.38 30.64
C ARG A 567 8.72 -1.99 31.24
N GLN A 568 8.36 -1.00 30.41
CA GLN A 568 8.10 0.36 30.87
C GLN A 568 6.94 0.41 31.87
N GLN A 569 5.84 -0.30 31.61
CA GLN A 569 4.71 -0.41 32.53
C GLN A 569 5.15 -1.02 33.86
N ARG A 570 5.88 -2.14 33.82
CA ARG A 570 6.42 -2.83 35.01
C ARG A 570 7.31 -1.91 35.86
N GLU A 571 8.18 -1.14 35.22
CA GLU A 571 9.04 -0.17 35.90
C GLU A 571 8.24 0.92 36.60
N GLN A 572 7.21 1.47 35.92
CA GLN A 572 6.34 2.48 36.50
C GLN A 572 5.52 1.92 37.67
N LEU A 573 4.97 0.71 37.53
CA LEU A 573 4.26 0.00 38.62
C LEU A 573 5.18 -0.25 39.81
N SER A 574 6.43 -0.65 39.57
CA SER A 574 7.43 -0.85 40.63
C SER A 574 7.72 0.47 41.37
N VAL A 575 7.76 1.60 40.66
CA VAL A 575 7.90 2.92 41.29
C VAL A 575 6.68 3.24 42.18
N PHE A 576 5.46 3.01 41.71
CA PHE A 576 4.25 3.25 42.51
C PHE A 576 4.20 2.35 43.73
N GLN A 577 4.51 1.07 43.56
CA GLN A 577 4.60 0.12 44.66
C GLN A 577 5.60 0.56 45.73
N ASN A 578 6.81 0.95 45.32
CA ASN A 578 7.83 1.40 46.27
C ASN A 578 7.39 2.68 47.02
N GLN A 579 6.76 3.62 46.32
CA GLN A 579 6.19 4.82 46.94
C GLN A 579 5.10 4.46 47.96
N ALA A 580 4.20 3.53 47.62
CA ALA A 580 3.16 3.06 48.53
C ALA A 580 3.73 2.33 49.76
N ARG A 581 4.74 1.46 49.58
CA ARG A 581 5.44 0.75 50.68
C ARG A 581 6.10 1.73 51.65
N ILE A 582 6.81 2.73 51.14
CA ILE A 582 7.44 3.77 51.97
C ILE A 582 6.38 4.56 52.76
N ALA A 583 5.29 4.96 52.10
CA ALA A 583 4.21 5.71 52.74
C ALA A 583 3.50 4.90 53.83
N ALA A 584 3.19 3.62 53.54
CA ALA A 584 2.58 2.69 54.50
C ALA A 584 3.49 2.46 55.71
N ALA A 585 4.79 2.21 55.50
CA ALA A 585 5.75 2.00 56.58
C ALA A 585 5.83 3.23 57.51
N ARG A 586 5.91 4.43 56.94
CA ARG A 586 5.90 5.69 57.69
C ARG A 586 4.63 5.87 58.53
N LEU A 587 3.45 5.64 57.95
CA LEU A 587 2.18 5.77 58.66
C LEU A 587 2.05 4.72 59.77
N GLY A 588 2.51 3.50 59.53
CA GLY A 588 2.59 2.45 60.55
C GLY A 588 3.45 2.87 61.73
N GLU A 589 4.66 3.38 61.47
CA GLU A 589 5.57 3.86 62.53
C GLU A 589 4.97 5.01 63.34
N GLU A 590 4.37 6.01 62.68
CA GLU A 590 3.69 7.12 63.38
C GLU A 590 2.54 6.63 64.27
N PHE A 591 1.78 5.63 63.81
CA PHE A 591 0.72 5.02 64.59
C PHE A 591 1.28 4.35 65.85
N TYR A 592 2.38 3.59 65.73
CA TYR A 592 3.06 2.96 66.89
C TYR A 592 3.63 4.01 67.85
N GLN A 593 4.24 5.08 67.36
CA GLN A 593 4.81 6.13 68.21
C GLN A 593 3.72 6.91 68.97
N ARG A 594 2.55 7.17 68.36
CA ARG A 594 1.43 7.88 69.00
C ARG A 594 0.58 6.98 69.90
N GLY A 595 0.34 5.73 69.48
CA GLY A 595 -0.39 4.73 70.26
C GLY A 595 0.41 4.20 71.44
N GLY A 596 1.72 4.05 71.28
CA GLY A 596 2.65 3.68 72.36
C GLY A 596 2.65 4.70 73.50
N ARG A 597 2.67 6.01 73.22
CA ARG A 597 2.63 7.03 74.30
C ARG A 597 1.35 6.99 75.14
N ARG A 598 0.19 6.69 74.56
CA ARG A 598 -1.09 6.60 75.30
C ARG A 598 -1.26 5.34 76.15
N LEU A 599 -0.37 4.35 76.03
CA LEU A 599 -0.36 3.16 76.89
C LEU A 599 0.64 3.27 78.05
N TRP A 600 1.46 4.33 78.06
CA TRP A 600 2.46 4.59 79.11
C TRP A 600 2.17 5.86 79.93
N ASP A 601 1.35 6.78 79.42
CA ASP A 601 0.67 7.83 80.20
C ASP A 601 -0.67 7.31 80.74
#